data_AF-A0A3D2Y2L0-F1
#
_entry.id   AF-A0A3D2Y2L0-F1
#
_cell.length_a   1.000
_cell.length_b   1.000
_cell.length_c   1.000
_cell.angle_alpha   90.00
_cell.angle_beta   90.00
_cell.angle_gamma   90.00
#
_symmetry.space_group_name_H-M   'P 1'
#
loop_
_entity.id
_entity.type
_entity.pdbx_description
1 polymer ?
#
loop_
_entity_poly.entity_id
_entity_poly.type
_entity_poly.pdbx_seq_one_letter_code
_entity_poly.pdbx_strand_id
1 'polypeptide(L)'
;MEHTFWHDKWEKGEIGFHQSDIHPMLSGIGDGCRVFVPLCGKSNDMTFMLERGCEVVGVELSQLAVSQYFESLGVTPVIEECGKLMRYTAPDITLYCGDFFALTLEQLGTIDVVYDRAALVALPQDMRKQYSQRLCSLTPGAKQLLVTFEYDQSLIGGPPFAIPSEEIQQNYSKYCTITLLHSEALEGGLKGKVPAVENLWSLTSKG
;
A
#
# COMPACT_ATOMS: atom_id res chain seq x y z
N MET A 1 -14.77 -6.73 -1.71
CA MET A 1 -14.60 -7.28 -0.35
C MET A 1 -15.29 -6.33 0.59
N GLU A 2 -16.15 -6.83 1.47
CA GLU A 2 -16.88 -5.99 2.42
C GLU A 2 -15.92 -5.34 3.42
N HIS A 3 -16.15 -4.07 3.77
CA HIS A 3 -15.35 -3.34 4.77
C HIS A 3 -15.25 -4.09 6.10
N THR A 4 -16.32 -4.78 6.48
CA THR A 4 -16.40 -5.60 7.70
C THR A 4 -15.32 -6.68 7.76
N PHE A 5 -14.87 -7.24 6.63
CA PHE A 5 -13.82 -8.25 6.63
C PHE A 5 -12.49 -7.73 7.19
N TRP A 6 -12.10 -6.50 6.84
CA TRP A 6 -10.84 -5.91 7.32
C TRP A 6 -10.96 -5.39 8.74
N HIS A 7 -12.10 -4.80 9.11
CA HIS A 7 -12.38 -4.44 10.51
C HIS A 7 -12.28 -5.67 11.43
N ASP A 8 -12.93 -6.78 11.06
CA ASP A 8 -12.89 -8.04 11.80
C ASP A 8 -11.46 -8.56 11.98
N LYS A 9 -10.61 -8.49 10.94
CA LYS A 9 -9.22 -8.96 11.03
C LYS A 9 -8.40 -8.15 12.02
N TRP A 10 -8.56 -6.83 12.02
CA TRP A 10 -7.89 -5.94 12.96
C TRP A 10 -8.35 -6.18 14.40
N GLU A 11 -9.66 -6.32 14.61
CA GLU A 11 -10.23 -6.62 15.92
C GLU A 11 -9.77 -7.99 16.46
N LYS A 12 -9.66 -8.99 15.58
CA LYS A 12 -9.19 -10.35 15.93
C LYS A 12 -7.65 -10.47 16.01
N GLY A 13 -6.92 -9.40 15.70
CA GLY A 13 -5.45 -9.40 15.71
C GLY A 13 -4.82 -10.31 14.64
N GLU A 14 -5.54 -10.65 13.57
CA GLU A 14 -5.08 -11.51 12.47
C GLU A 14 -4.20 -10.74 11.47
N ILE A 15 -3.15 -10.09 11.99
CA ILE A 15 -2.28 -9.16 11.27
C ILE A 15 -1.03 -9.82 10.69
N GLY A 16 -1.15 -11.06 10.20
CA GLY A 16 -0.02 -11.81 9.60
C GLY A 16 0.59 -11.18 8.35
N PHE A 17 0.07 -10.04 7.89
CA PHE A 17 0.62 -9.18 6.84
C PHE A 17 1.58 -8.10 7.39
N HIS A 18 1.58 -7.85 8.69
CA HIS A 18 2.52 -6.93 9.33
C HIS A 18 3.88 -7.63 9.44
N GLN A 19 4.89 -7.07 8.78
CA GLN A 19 6.27 -7.52 8.95
C GLN A 19 6.97 -6.61 9.98
N SER A 20 7.76 -7.24 10.87
CA SER A 20 8.58 -6.53 11.85
C SER A 20 9.78 -5.85 11.22
N ASP A 21 10.32 -6.42 10.14
CA ASP A 21 11.50 -5.93 9.44
C ASP A 21 11.15 -5.13 8.18
N ILE A 22 12.05 -4.22 7.80
CA ILE A 22 11.95 -3.34 6.64
C ILE A 22 12.04 -4.17 5.35
N HIS A 23 11.14 -3.94 4.39
CA HIS A 23 11.23 -4.61 3.09
C HIS A 23 12.54 -4.21 2.37
N PRO A 24 13.40 -5.15 1.93
CA PRO A 24 14.69 -4.86 1.27
C PRO A 24 14.59 -3.92 0.04
N MET A 25 13.38 -3.79 -0.49
CA MET A 25 13.03 -3.04 -1.69
C MET A 25 12.68 -1.57 -1.44
N LEU A 26 12.61 -1.14 -0.18
CA LEU A 26 12.45 0.27 0.20
C LEU A 26 13.64 1.14 -0.21
N SER A 27 14.76 0.53 -0.59
CA SER A 27 15.91 1.21 -1.20
C SER A 27 15.57 2.00 -2.46
N GLY A 28 14.46 1.70 -3.13
CA GLY A 28 13.99 2.42 -4.31
C GLY A 28 13.33 3.78 -4.04
N ILE A 29 13.12 4.14 -2.77
CA ILE A 29 12.56 5.44 -2.36
C ILE A 29 13.71 6.41 -2.08
N GLY A 30 13.66 7.58 -2.74
CA GLY A 30 14.63 8.65 -2.54
C GLY A 30 14.42 9.34 -1.19
N ASP A 31 15.50 9.90 -0.65
CA ASP A 31 15.42 10.69 0.59
C ASP A 31 14.66 11.99 0.34
N GLY A 32 13.91 12.46 1.34
CA GLY A 32 13.16 13.71 1.24
C GLY A 32 11.95 13.70 0.30
N CYS A 33 11.57 12.54 -0.27
CA CYS A 33 10.38 12.41 -1.10
C CYS A 33 9.08 12.49 -0.28
N ARG A 34 8.00 12.93 -0.92
CA ARG A 34 6.63 12.78 -0.40
C ARG A 34 6.01 11.48 -0.92
N VAL A 35 5.79 10.54 -0.02
CA VAL A 35 5.42 9.15 -0.34
C VAL A 35 3.97 8.87 0.03
N PHE A 36 3.20 8.32 -0.90
CA PHE A 36 1.86 7.82 -0.63
C PHE A 36 1.85 6.31 -0.40
N VAL A 37 1.24 5.85 0.69
CA VAL A 37 1.11 4.44 1.06
C VAL A 37 -0.40 4.07 1.12
N PRO A 38 -0.97 3.49 0.06
CA PRO A 38 -2.36 3.07 0.06
C PRO A 38 -2.58 1.85 0.97
N LEU A 39 -3.74 1.78 1.63
CA LEU A 39 -4.14 0.68 2.54
C LEU A 39 -3.02 0.35 3.56
N CYS A 40 -2.50 1.40 4.20
CA CYS A 40 -1.20 1.32 4.88
C CYS A 40 -1.19 0.52 6.17
N GLY A 41 -2.36 0.19 6.74
CA GLY A 41 -2.45 -0.46 8.04
C GLY A 41 -1.64 0.29 9.11
N LYS A 42 -0.70 -0.43 9.73
CA LYS A 42 0.33 0.13 10.63
C LYS A 42 1.75 -0.20 10.16
N SER A 43 2.00 -0.11 8.86
CA SER A 43 3.27 -0.57 8.29
C SER A 43 4.49 0.13 8.90
N ASN A 44 5.47 -0.65 9.36
CA ASN A 44 6.77 -0.15 9.83
C ASN A 44 7.58 0.49 8.69
N ASP A 45 7.24 0.18 7.44
CA ASP A 45 7.86 0.81 6.28
C ASP A 45 7.63 2.33 6.29
N MET A 46 6.47 2.79 6.80
CA MET A 46 6.19 4.21 6.95
C MET A 46 7.14 4.87 7.95
N THR A 47 7.44 4.20 9.07
CA THR A 47 8.40 4.69 10.06
C THR A 47 9.80 4.80 9.46
N PHE A 48 10.22 3.79 8.71
CA PHE A 48 11.50 3.83 8.00
C PHE A 48 11.60 4.98 6.98
N MET A 49 10.51 5.28 6.26
CA MET A 49 10.47 6.45 5.35
C MET A 49 10.62 7.76 6.12
N LEU A 50 9.94 7.91 7.27
CA LEU A 50 10.08 9.10 8.12
C LEU A 50 11.51 9.28 8.63
N GLU A 51 12.18 8.20 9.04
CA GLU A 51 13.58 8.23 9.47
C GLU A 51 14.55 8.68 8.37
N ARG A 52 14.16 8.53 7.10
CA ARG A 52 14.89 9.02 5.92
C ARG A 52 14.52 10.45 5.52
N GLY A 53 13.72 11.14 6.33
CA GLY A 53 13.26 12.50 6.09
C GLY A 53 12.20 12.61 5.00
N CYS A 54 11.53 11.51 4.63
CA CYS A 54 10.38 11.56 3.73
C CYS A 54 9.15 12.12 4.46
N GLU A 55 8.29 12.81 3.72
CA GLU A 55 6.92 13.08 4.15
C GLU A 55 6.03 11.88 3.76
N VAL A 56 5.33 11.29 4.71
CA VAL A 56 4.48 10.12 4.47
C VAL A 56 3.01 10.50 4.50
N VAL A 57 2.27 10.09 3.46
CA VAL A 57 0.82 10.18 3.41
C VAL A 57 0.25 8.78 3.25
N GLY A 58 -0.72 8.39 4.07
CA GLY A 58 -1.33 7.07 4.00
C GLY A 58 -2.86 7.14 4.01
N VAL A 59 -3.51 6.08 3.57
CA VAL A 59 -4.94 5.88 3.79
C VAL A 59 -5.20 4.47 4.26
N GLU A 60 -6.00 4.34 5.31
CA GLU A 60 -6.32 3.07 5.96
C GLU A 60 -7.79 3.08 6.39
N LEU A 61 -8.48 1.96 6.17
CA LEU A 61 -9.89 1.82 6.49
C LEU A 61 -10.12 1.70 8.01
N SER A 62 -9.22 1.00 8.70
CA SER A 62 -9.33 0.68 10.12
C SER A 62 -8.82 1.81 11.01
N GLN A 63 -9.73 2.48 11.72
CA GLN A 63 -9.37 3.47 12.75
C GLN A 63 -8.45 2.87 13.82
N LEU A 64 -8.66 1.61 14.20
CA LEU A 64 -7.81 0.91 15.17
C LEU A 64 -6.35 0.83 14.67
N ALA A 65 -6.14 0.54 13.39
CA ALA A 65 -4.80 0.47 12.80
C ALA A 65 -4.11 1.83 12.81
N VAL A 66 -4.83 2.89 12.42
CA VAL A 66 -4.34 4.27 12.42
C VAL A 66 -3.96 4.71 13.85
N SER A 67 -4.85 4.48 14.82
CA SER A 67 -4.58 4.81 16.23
C SER A 67 -3.37 4.05 16.78
N GLN A 68 -3.30 2.73 16.55
CA GLN A 68 -2.15 1.91 16.98
C GLN A 68 -0.83 2.36 16.33
N TYR A 69 -0.87 2.81 15.07
CA TYR A 69 0.31 3.30 14.39
C TYR A 69 0.84 4.59 15.06
N PHE A 70 -0.02 5.58 15.31
CA PHE A 70 0.38 6.79 16.02
C PHE A 70 0.85 6.53 17.45
N GLU A 71 0.20 5.59 18.17
CA GLU A 71 0.68 5.14 19.49
C GLU A 71 2.08 4.55 19.42
N SER A 72 2.37 3.73 18.40
CA SER A 72 3.71 3.14 18.21
C SER A 72 4.79 4.16 17.88
N LEU A 73 4.43 5.25 17.21
CA LEU A 73 5.32 6.40 16.97
C LEU A 73 5.53 7.25 18.24
N GLY A 74 4.71 7.07 19.28
CA GLY A 74 4.75 7.89 20.48
C GLY A 74 4.32 9.36 20.24
N VAL A 75 3.54 9.61 19.18
CA VAL A 75 3.08 10.96 18.82
C VAL A 75 1.56 11.06 18.86
N THR A 76 1.04 12.19 19.32
CA THR A 76 -0.41 12.47 19.30
C THR A 76 -0.75 13.27 18.04
N PRO A 77 -1.55 12.72 17.12
CA PRO A 77 -1.95 13.44 15.91
C PRO A 77 -3.03 14.48 16.20
N VAL A 78 -3.06 15.53 15.39
CA VAL A 78 -4.23 16.39 15.22
C VAL A 78 -5.24 15.64 14.36
N ILE A 79 -6.49 15.55 14.81
CA ILE A 79 -7.56 14.79 14.15
C ILE A 79 -8.64 15.74 13.67
N GLU A 80 -8.96 15.70 12.39
CA GLU A 80 -9.95 16.59 11.76
C GLU A 80 -10.85 15.81 10.79
N GLU A 81 -12.11 16.24 10.68
CA GLU A 81 -12.99 15.76 9.60
C GLU A 81 -12.49 16.30 8.25
N CYS A 82 -12.40 15.41 7.25
CA CYS A 82 -11.93 15.73 5.91
C CYS A 82 -12.85 15.07 4.87
N GLY A 83 -14.03 15.67 4.67
CA GLY A 83 -15.06 15.11 3.79
C GLY A 83 -15.63 13.80 4.36
N LYS A 84 -15.43 12.68 3.66
CA LYS A 84 -15.86 11.34 4.11
C LYS A 84 -14.79 10.59 4.93
N LEU A 85 -13.66 11.24 5.19
CA LEU A 85 -12.50 10.67 5.85
C LEU A 85 -12.22 11.43 7.14
N MET A 86 -11.55 10.78 8.09
CA MET A 86 -10.91 11.48 9.21
C MET A 86 -9.42 11.63 8.88
N ARG A 87 -8.88 12.84 8.99
CA ARG A 87 -7.46 13.12 8.76
C ARG A 87 -6.73 13.18 10.09
N TYR A 88 -5.68 12.39 10.23
CA TYR A 88 -4.78 12.35 11.37
C TYR A 88 -3.42 12.91 10.92
N THR A 89 -2.96 13.99 11.52
CA THR A 89 -1.73 14.68 11.10
C THR A 89 -0.76 14.85 12.27
N ALA A 90 0.50 14.52 12.05
CA ALA A 90 1.64 14.81 12.91
C ALA A 90 2.81 15.31 12.03
N PRO A 91 3.96 15.75 12.59
CA PRO A 91 5.11 16.14 11.78
C PRO A 91 5.49 15.05 10.77
N ASP A 92 5.61 15.46 9.50
CA ASP A 92 5.99 14.63 8.34
C ASP A 92 5.08 13.42 8.05
N ILE A 93 3.94 13.28 8.75
CA ILE A 93 2.99 12.19 8.50
C ILE A 93 1.53 12.61 8.54
N THR A 94 0.79 12.22 7.51
CA THR A 94 -0.67 12.37 7.43
C THR A 94 -1.33 11.03 7.08
N LEU A 95 -2.21 10.53 7.94
CA LEU A 95 -3.02 9.34 7.66
C LEU A 95 -4.48 9.72 7.51
N TYR A 96 -5.09 9.32 6.40
CA TYR A 96 -6.52 9.38 6.18
C TYR A 96 -7.17 8.08 6.66
N CYS A 97 -8.06 8.17 7.63
CA CYS A 97 -8.84 7.05 8.10
C CYS A 97 -10.18 6.99 7.36
N GLY A 98 -10.39 5.91 6.60
CA GLY A 98 -11.61 5.61 5.85
C GLY A 98 -11.34 4.96 4.49
N ASP A 99 -12.35 4.97 3.63
CA ASP A 99 -12.29 4.30 2.33
C ASP A 99 -11.33 5.01 1.36
N PHE A 100 -10.35 4.28 0.81
CA PHE A 100 -9.44 4.74 -0.24
C PHE A 100 -10.16 5.43 -1.40
N PHE A 101 -11.33 4.92 -1.82
CA PHE A 101 -12.08 5.50 -2.94
C PHE A 101 -12.69 6.87 -2.62
N ALA A 102 -12.77 7.26 -1.34
CA ALA A 102 -13.24 8.57 -0.92
C ALA A 102 -12.15 9.66 -0.95
N LEU A 103 -10.88 9.27 -1.06
CA LEU A 103 -9.76 10.20 -1.14
C LEU A 103 -9.82 11.02 -2.43
N THR A 104 -9.48 12.31 -2.38
CA THR A 104 -9.38 13.18 -3.57
C THR A 104 -7.95 13.63 -3.84
N LEU A 105 -7.69 14.09 -5.06
CA LEU A 105 -6.38 14.61 -5.47
C LEU A 105 -6.01 15.86 -4.66
N GLU A 106 -6.98 16.72 -4.34
CA GLU A 106 -6.77 17.94 -3.56
C GLU A 106 -6.41 17.63 -2.11
N GLN A 107 -7.03 16.59 -1.53
CA GLN A 107 -6.67 16.09 -0.19
C GLN A 107 -5.27 15.50 -0.18
N LEU A 108 -4.93 14.72 -1.21
CA LEU A 108 -3.64 14.04 -1.26
C LEU A 108 -2.51 15.01 -1.58
N GLY A 109 -2.71 15.99 -2.47
CA GLY A 109 -1.68 16.89 -2.97
C GLY A 109 -0.70 16.19 -3.92
N THR A 110 0.42 16.84 -4.21
CA THR A 110 1.46 16.28 -5.09
C THR A 110 2.22 15.16 -4.39
N ILE A 111 2.37 14.01 -5.04
CA ILE A 111 3.08 12.83 -4.53
C ILE A 111 4.23 12.52 -5.48
N ASP A 112 5.41 12.27 -4.93
CA ASP A 112 6.59 11.88 -5.72
C ASP A 112 6.59 10.37 -5.98
N VAL A 113 6.28 9.59 -4.94
CA VAL A 113 6.35 8.13 -4.97
C VAL A 113 5.11 7.51 -4.35
N VAL A 114 4.55 6.48 -4.98
CA VAL A 114 3.57 5.59 -4.38
C VAL A 114 4.26 4.30 -3.96
N TYR A 115 4.10 3.88 -2.72
CA TYR A 115 4.58 2.59 -2.22
C TYR A 115 3.40 1.65 -1.98
N ASP A 116 3.06 0.86 -3.00
CA ASP A 116 1.95 -0.09 -2.99
C ASP A 116 2.47 -1.48 -2.59
N ARG A 117 2.43 -1.74 -1.29
CA ARG A 117 2.83 -3.00 -0.68
C ARG A 117 1.71 -3.50 0.20
N ALA A 118 1.35 -4.77 0.06
CA ALA A 118 0.22 -5.38 0.76
C ALA A 118 -1.15 -4.69 0.52
N ALA A 119 -1.25 -3.80 -0.49
CA ALA A 119 -2.49 -3.09 -0.83
C ALA A 119 -3.18 -3.69 -2.06
N LEU A 120 -2.60 -3.62 -3.26
CA LEU A 120 -3.21 -4.23 -4.46
C LEU A 120 -3.46 -5.74 -4.26
N VAL A 121 -2.49 -6.45 -3.68
CA VAL A 121 -2.57 -7.89 -3.36
C VAL A 121 -3.61 -8.22 -2.28
N ALA A 122 -4.12 -7.23 -1.54
CA ALA A 122 -5.19 -7.44 -0.56
C ALA A 122 -6.59 -7.39 -1.19
N LEU A 123 -6.71 -6.89 -2.43
CA LEU A 123 -7.98 -6.65 -3.08
C LEU A 123 -8.42 -7.83 -3.97
N PRO A 124 -9.72 -8.18 -3.99
CA PRO A 124 -10.27 -9.14 -4.94
C PRO A 124 -10.16 -8.65 -6.39
N GLN A 125 -10.21 -9.58 -7.34
CA GLN A 125 -9.93 -9.34 -8.76
C GLN A 125 -10.80 -8.26 -9.40
N ASP A 126 -12.09 -8.23 -9.08
CA ASP A 126 -13.06 -7.25 -9.58
C ASP A 126 -12.74 -5.82 -9.13
N MET A 127 -12.14 -5.65 -7.95
CA MET A 127 -11.76 -4.35 -7.41
C MET A 127 -10.41 -3.85 -7.90
N ARG A 128 -9.47 -4.75 -8.23
CA ARG A 128 -8.08 -4.37 -8.56
C ARG A 128 -7.98 -3.41 -9.73
N LYS A 129 -8.76 -3.63 -10.79
CA LYS A 129 -8.80 -2.72 -11.95
C LYS A 129 -9.25 -1.30 -11.56
N GLN A 130 -10.33 -1.18 -10.78
CA GLN A 130 -10.83 0.11 -10.33
C GLN A 130 -9.84 0.80 -9.39
N TYR A 131 -9.23 0.03 -8.49
CA TYR A 131 -8.20 0.51 -7.57
C TYR A 131 -6.98 1.06 -8.33
N SER A 132 -6.40 0.29 -9.27
CA SER A 132 -5.24 0.72 -10.05
C SER A 132 -5.52 1.99 -10.83
N GLN A 133 -6.69 2.08 -11.49
CA GLN A 133 -7.11 3.29 -12.22
C GLN A 133 -7.25 4.50 -11.28
N ARG A 134 -7.89 4.30 -10.11
CA ARG A 134 -8.07 5.35 -9.13
C ARG A 134 -6.73 5.82 -8.57
N LEU A 135 -5.83 4.90 -8.23
CA LEU A 135 -4.49 5.21 -7.74
C LEU A 135 -3.70 6.06 -8.74
N CYS A 136 -3.62 5.64 -10.01
CA CYS A 136 -2.96 6.43 -11.04
C CYS A 136 -3.59 7.83 -11.21
N SER A 137 -4.92 7.95 -11.07
CA SER A 137 -5.60 9.25 -11.15
C SER A 137 -5.37 10.16 -9.94
N LEU A 138 -5.16 9.58 -8.75
CA LEU A 138 -4.94 10.32 -7.51
C LEU A 138 -3.51 10.84 -7.39
N THR A 139 -2.55 10.14 -8.01
CA THR A 139 -1.12 10.48 -7.93
C THR A 139 -0.54 10.72 -9.32
N PRO A 140 -1.03 11.73 -10.07
CA PRO A 140 -0.53 11.99 -11.41
C PRO A 140 0.95 12.35 -11.38
N GLY A 141 1.74 11.73 -12.26
CA GLY A 141 3.18 11.96 -12.36
C GLY A 141 4.04 11.23 -11.32
N ALA A 142 3.43 10.63 -10.29
CA ALA A 142 4.18 9.87 -9.29
C ALA A 142 4.76 8.57 -9.89
N LYS A 143 5.95 8.18 -9.41
CA LYS A 143 6.48 6.84 -9.64
C LYS A 143 5.82 5.88 -8.64
N GLN A 144 5.24 4.79 -9.09
CA GLN A 144 4.73 3.75 -8.21
C GLN A 144 5.72 2.58 -8.10
N LEU A 145 6.06 2.20 -6.87
CA LEU A 145 6.70 0.94 -6.52
C LEU A 145 5.60 -0.02 -6.05
N LEU A 146 5.42 -1.12 -6.77
CA LEU A 146 4.37 -2.10 -6.52
C LEU A 146 4.99 -3.46 -6.20
N VAL A 147 4.61 -4.06 -5.07
CA VAL A 147 5.02 -5.42 -4.68
C VAL A 147 3.88 -6.41 -4.95
N THR A 148 4.17 -7.47 -5.68
CA THR A 148 3.21 -8.56 -5.95
C THR A 148 3.78 -9.94 -5.66
N PHE A 149 2.90 -10.92 -5.58
CA PHE A 149 3.26 -12.33 -5.45
C PHE A 149 2.73 -13.12 -6.64
N GLU A 150 3.53 -14.03 -7.17
CA GLU A 150 3.13 -15.06 -8.13
C GLU A 150 3.23 -16.44 -7.47
N TYR A 151 2.13 -17.18 -7.47
CA TYR A 151 2.02 -18.55 -6.93
C TYR A 151 0.74 -19.22 -7.46
N ASP A 152 0.60 -20.53 -7.26
CA ASP A 152 -0.63 -21.24 -7.57
C ASP A 152 -1.76 -20.86 -6.60
N GLN A 153 -2.62 -19.93 -7.04
CA GLN A 153 -3.76 -19.41 -6.26
C GLN A 153 -4.76 -20.51 -5.83
N SER A 154 -4.78 -21.67 -6.51
CA SER A 154 -5.67 -22.77 -6.12
C SER A 154 -5.28 -23.41 -4.78
N LEU A 155 -4.03 -23.23 -4.35
CA LEU A 155 -3.48 -23.80 -3.12
C LEU A 155 -3.74 -22.92 -1.88
N ILE A 156 -3.91 -21.61 -2.06
CA ILE A 156 -4.27 -20.64 -0.99
C ILE A 156 -5.15 -19.56 -1.59
N GLY A 157 -6.33 -19.29 -1.04
CA GLY A 157 -7.28 -18.30 -1.59
C GLY A 157 -6.99 -16.83 -1.30
N GLY A 158 -5.78 -16.45 -0.87
CA GLY A 158 -5.42 -15.08 -0.48
C GLY A 158 -6.15 -14.55 0.78
N PRO A 159 -6.01 -13.25 1.10
CA PRO A 159 -4.89 -12.40 0.70
C PRO A 159 -3.55 -12.84 1.37
N PRO A 160 -2.38 -12.46 0.81
CA PRO A 160 -2.25 -11.73 -0.45
C PRO A 160 -2.66 -12.62 -1.63
N PHE A 161 -3.40 -12.08 -2.60
CA PHE A 161 -3.77 -12.75 -3.84
C PHE A 161 -2.56 -12.81 -4.79
N ALA A 162 -2.49 -13.86 -5.61
CA ALA A 162 -1.54 -13.95 -6.70
C ALA A 162 -1.92 -12.90 -7.76
N ILE A 163 -0.95 -12.09 -8.17
CA ILE A 163 -1.14 -11.10 -9.23
C ILE A 163 -0.12 -11.39 -10.32
N PRO A 164 -0.54 -12.05 -11.42
CA PRO A 164 0.34 -12.37 -12.52
C PRO A 164 0.71 -11.10 -13.29
N SER A 165 1.89 -11.14 -13.92
CA SER A 165 2.42 -10.08 -14.77
C SER A 165 1.42 -9.55 -15.82
N GLU A 166 0.59 -10.42 -16.41
CA GLU A 166 -0.45 -10.04 -17.38
C GLU A 166 -1.50 -9.11 -16.77
N GLU A 167 -1.86 -9.30 -15.50
CA GLU A 167 -2.83 -8.45 -14.83
C GLU A 167 -2.26 -7.05 -14.58
N ILE A 168 -0.97 -6.95 -14.25
CA ILE A 168 -0.27 -5.66 -14.14
C ILE A 168 -0.29 -4.92 -15.49
N GLN A 169 0.00 -5.64 -16.58
CA GLN A 169 -0.09 -5.06 -17.93
C GLN A 169 -1.51 -4.55 -18.23
N GLN A 170 -2.55 -5.34 -17.93
CA GLN A 170 -3.94 -4.96 -18.18
C GLN A 170 -4.38 -3.72 -17.37
N ASN A 171 -3.96 -3.63 -16.11
CA ASN A 171 -4.39 -2.57 -15.22
C ASN A 171 -3.61 -1.26 -15.42
N TYR A 172 -2.32 -1.33 -15.76
CA TYR A 172 -1.43 -0.17 -15.74
C TYR A 172 -0.89 0.28 -17.11
N SER A 173 -0.80 -0.60 -18.12
CA SER A 173 -0.05 -0.28 -19.37
C SER A 173 -0.62 0.91 -20.15
N LYS A 174 -1.92 1.22 -19.96
CA LYS A 174 -2.55 2.40 -20.55
C LYS A 174 -2.03 3.71 -19.96
N TYR A 175 -1.66 3.72 -18.68
CA TYR A 175 -1.32 4.91 -17.91
C TYR A 175 0.16 5.01 -17.60
N CYS A 176 0.85 3.88 -17.50
CA CYS A 176 2.22 3.78 -17.03
C CYS A 176 3.10 2.98 -17.99
N THR A 177 4.38 3.32 -18.00
CA THR A 177 5.45 2.41 -18.42
C THR A 177 5.73 1.46 -17.25
N ILE A 178 5.76 0.16 -17.53
CA ILE A 178 5.87 -0.90 -16.54
C ILE A 178 7.25 -1.54 -16.66
N THR A 179 8.00 -1.57 -15.57
CA THR A 179 9.33 -2.20 -15.50
C THR A 179 9.39 -3.14 -14.31
N LEU A 180 9.72 -4.41 -14.54
CA LEU A 180 10.07 -5.35 -13.47
C LEU A 180 11.47 -4.99 -12.97
N LEU A 181 11.59 -4.59 -11.72
CA LEU A 181 12.87 -4.22 -11.10
C LEU A 181 13.57 -5.43 -10.48
N HIS A 182 12.79 -6.33 -9.88
CA HIS A 182 13.30 -7.51 -9.18
C HIS A 182 12.25 -8.60 -9.15
N SER A 183 12.70 -9.85 -9.16
CA SER A 183 11.88 -11.06 -9.10
C SER A 183 12.67 -12.14 -8.40
N GLU A 184 12.16 -12.65 -7.28
CA GLU A 184 12.88 -13.61 -6.46
C GLU A 184 11.92 -14.60 -5.80
N ALA A 185 12.39 -15.84 -5.65
CA ALA A 185 11.65 -16.85 -4.91
C ALA A 185 11.56 -16.45 -3.43
N LEU A 186 10.35 -16.44 -2.88
CA LEU A 186 10.12 -16.18 -1.47
C LEU A 186 10.62 -17.37 -0.65
N GLU A 187 11.72 -17.18 0.08
CA GLU A 187 12.29 -18.22 0.94
C GLU A 187 11.25 -18.68 1.97
N GLY A 188 11.10 -20.01 2.12
CA GLY A 188 10.05 -20.61 2.96
C GLY A 188 8.65 -20.61 2.34
N GLY A 189 8.44 -19.93 1.20
CA GLY A 189 7.17 -19.87 0.51
C GLY A 189 6.13 -18.98 1.19
N LEU A 190 5.05 -18.67 0.46
CA LEU A 190 4.00 -17.79 0.96
C LEU A 190 3.23 -18.48 2.10
N LYS A 191 3.20 -17.83 3.26
CA LYS A 191 2.62 -18.34 4.52
C LYS A 191 3.20 -19.71 4.94
N GLY A 192 4.43 -20.05 4.51
CA GLY A 192 5.03 -21.36 4.80
C GLY A 192 4.36 -22.55 4.11
N LYS A 193 3.52 -22.31 3.10
CA LYS A 193 2.61 -23.32 2.54
C LYS A 193 2.80 -23.57 1.05
N VAL A 194 3.12 -22.54 0.27
CA VAL A 194 3.23 -22.65 -1.19
C VAL A 194 4.49 -21.96 -1.69
N PRO A 195 5.23 -22.56 -2.63
CA PRO A 195 6.26 -21.84 -3.35
C PRO A 195 5.66 -20.58 -3.98
N ALA A 196 6.33 -19.46 -3.82
CA ALA A 196 5.89 -18.18 -4.35
C ALA A 196 7.09 -17.37 -4.83
N VAL A 197 6.86 -16.48 -5.78
CA VAL A 197 7.82 -15.48 -6.24
C VAL A 197 7.29 -14.11 -5.82
N GLU A 198 8.16 -13.30 -5.23
CA GLU A 198 7.88 -11.89 -4.96
C GLU A 198 8.47 -11.03 -6.07
N ASN A 199 7.67 -10.11 -6.59
CA ASN A 199 8.03 -9.22 -7.69
C ASN A 199 7.91 -7.76 -7.27
N LEU A 200 8.90 -6.96 -7.66
CA LEU A 200 8.84 -5.50 -7.56
C LEU A 200 8.75 -4.87 -8.92
N TRP A 201 7.73 -4.04 -9.09
CA TRP A 201 7.46 -3.30 -10.29
C TRP A 201 7.69 -1.81 -10.05
N SER A 202 8.28 -1.14 -11.04
CA SER A 202 8.25 0.31 -11.18
C SER A 202 7.24 0.68 -12.25
N LEU A 203 6.24 1.48 -11.88
CA LEU A 203 5.22 2.00 -12.78
C LEU A 203 5.40 3.52 -12.86
N THR A 204 5.80 4.02 -14.01
CA THR A 204 6.05 5.46 -14.23
C THR A 204 4.99 6.01 -15.16
N SER A 205 4.31 7.09 -14.76
CA SER A 205 3.27 7.74 -15.60
C SER A 205 3.80 8.02 -17.01
N LYS A 206 3.01 7.67 -18.03
CA LYS A 206 3.20 8.16 -19.39
C LYS A 206 2.68 9.60 -19.40
N GLY A 207 3.54 10.55 -19.75
CA GLY A 207 3.17 11.97 -19.89
C GLY A 207 2.15 12.22 -20.98
#